data_AF-A0A2E1H475-F1
#
_entry.id   AF-A0A2E1H475-F1
#
_cell.length_a   1.000
_cell.length_b   1.000
_cell.length_c   1.000
_cell.angle_alpha   90.00
_cell.angle_beta   90.00
_cell.angle_gamma   90.00
#
_symmetry.space_group_name_H-M   'P 1'
#
loop_
_entity.id
_entity.type
_entity.pdbx_description
1 polymer ?
#
loop_
_entity_poly.entity_id
_entity_poly.type
_entity_poly.pdbx_seq_one_letter_code
_entity_poly.pdbx_strand_id
1 'polypeptide(L)'
;MDLHKLLCLSSLLLLGADLNAQQDILHLESKIDRVTVYPGFALIERLVDVPAQQVGSDFVVALGPLPLSAQPNSFQTQLIGDALAVQGLEMRSRVAAVANSAKTDAMQQQL
;
A
#
# COMPACT_ATOMS: atom_id res chain seq x y z
N MET A 1 26.29 -37.73 23.71
CA MET A 1 25.64 -36.73 22.82
C MET A 1 25.13 -35.63 23.72
N ASP A 2 25.80 -34.47 23.67
CA ASP A 2 25.75 -33.46 24.74
C ASP A 2 24.42 -32.74 24.83
N LEU A 3 23.81 -32.79 26.02
CA LEU A 3 22.56 -32.11 26.38
C LEU A 3 22.61 -30.60 26.07
N HIS A 4 23.81 -30.00 26.12
CA HIS A 4 24.05 -28.60 25.74
C HIS A 4 23.84 -28.32 24.25
N LYS A 5 24.17 -29.27 23.37
CA LYS A 5 23.94 -29.09 21.92
C LYS A 5 22.45 -29.12 21.58
N LEU A 6 21.66 -29.89 22.34
CA LEU A 6 20.20 -29.94 22.18
C LEU A 6 19.52 -28.63 22.64
N LEU A 7 20.03 -28.04 23.75
CA LEU A 7 19.52 -26.79 24.33
C LEU A 7 19.85 -25.55 23.49
N CYS A 8 21.00 -25.53 22.80
CA CYS A 8 21.33 -24.46 21.86
C CYS A 8 20.51 -24.53 20.56
N LEU A 9 20.16 -25.74 20.10
CA LEU A 9 19.35 -25.91 18.90
C LEU A 9 17.90 -25.43 19.12
N SER A 10 17.34 -25.66 20.30
CA SER A 10 15.98 -25.24 20.63
C SER A 10 15.85 -23.71 20.78
N SER A 11 16.90 -23.03 21.28
CA SER A 11 16.91 -21.57 21.40
C SER A 11 17.07 -20.86 20.05
N LEU A 12 17.76 -21.46 19.07
CA LEU A 12 17.80 -20.94 17.69
C LEU A 12 16.46 -21.08 16.95
N LEU A 13 15.71 -22.16 17.21
CA LEU A 13 14.40 -22.40 16.58
C LEU A 13 13.29 -21.47 17.11
N LEU A 14 13.40 -21.00 18.37
CA LEU A 14 12.44 -20.06 18.97
C LEU A 14 12.61 -18.60 18.51
N LEU A 15 13.76 -18.21 17.96
CA LEU A 15 13.97 -16.86 17.40
C LEU A 15 13.42 -16.69 15.96
N GLY A 16 13.02 -17.78 15.30
CA GLY A 16 12.57 -17.74 13.90
C GLY A 16 11.06 -17.63 13.68
N ALA A 17 10.25 -17.62 14.74
CA ALA A 17 8.81 -17.85 14.63
C ALA A 17 7.95 -16.59 14.33
N ASP A 18 8.52 -15.38 14.34
CA ASP A 18 7.72 -14.14 14.27
C ASP A 18 7.88 -13.33 12.97
N LEU A 19 8.45 -13.93 11.92
CA LEU A 19 8.66 -13.24 10.63
C LEU A 19 7.42 -13.17 9.73
N ASN A 20 6.25 -13.55 10.25
CA ASN A 20 5.02 -13.53 9.48
C ASN A 20 3.89 -12.80 10.23
N ALA A 21 4.23 -11.65 10.81
CA ALA A 21 3.23 -10.68 11.24
C ALA A 21 2.46 -10.24 9.98
N GLN A 22 1.29 -10.85 9.78
CA GLN A 22 0.38 -10.47 8.71
C GLN A 22 -0.09 -9.04 9.00
N GLN A 23 0.50 -8.08 8.29
CA GLN A 23 0.13 -6.67 8.40
C GLN A 23 -1.31 -6.52 7.91
N ASP A 24 -2.16 -5.93 8.75
CA ASP A 24 -3.56 -5.68 8.38
C ASP A 24 -3.61 -4.60 7.30
N ILE A 25 -4.35 -4.85 6.21
CA ILE A 25 -4.48 -3.90 5.09
C ILE A 25 -5.83 -3.22 5.17
N LEU A 26 -5.80 -1.95 5.52
CA LEU A 26 -7.00 -1.11 5.56
C LEU A 26 -7.21 -0.45 4.21
N HIS A 27 -8.25 -0.89 3.53
CA HIS A 27 -8.76 -0.22 2.34
C HIS A 27 -9.61 0.97 2.77
N LEU A 28 -9.04 2.17 2.67
CA LEU A 28 -9.72 3.40 3.04
C LEU A 28 -10.05 4.22 1.79
N GLU A 29 -11.26 4.76 1.75
CA GLU A 29 -11.64 5.74 0.76
C GLU A 29 -11.03 7.10 1.13
N SER A 30 -10.44 7.77 0.15
CA SER A 30 -9.94 9.12 0.32
C SER A 30 -10.90 10.13 -0.31
N LYS A 31 -10.97 11.33 0.24
CA LYS A 31 -11.75 12.45 -0.33
C LYS A 31 -10.81 13.45 -1.00
N ILE A 32 -11.22 14.05 -2.11
CA ILE A 32 -10.49 15.18 -2.71
C ILE A 32 -10.83 16.41 -1.89
N ASP A 33 -9.82 17.03 -1.28
CA ASP A 33 -9.97 18.26 -0.51
C ASP A 33 -9.75 19.48 -1.40
N ARG A 34 -8.66 19.47 -2.17
CA ARG A 34 -8.29 20.59 -3.05
C ARG A 34 -7.64 20.12 -4.34
N VAL A 35 -7.92 20.85 -5.42
CA VAL A 35 -7.25 20.70 -6.71
C VAL A 35 -6.70 22.06 -7.13
N THR A 36 -5.40 22.12 -7.38
CA THR A 36 -4.74 23.32 -7.91
C THR A 36 -4.16 23.00 -9.28
N VAL A 37 -4.57 23.76 -10.30
CA VAL A 37 -4.17 23.53 -11.70
C VAL A 37 -3.06 24.49 -12.10
N TYR A 38 -2.00 23.94 -12.69
CA TYR A 38 -0.88 24.66 -13.28
C TYR A 38 -0.78 24.33 -14.78
N PRO A 39 -0.06 25.14 -15.57
CA PRO A 39 0.27 24.75 -16.94
C PRO A 39 1.03 23.41 -16.95
N GLY A 40 0.37 22.35 -17.45
CA GLY A 40 0.97 21.02 -17.64
C GLY A 40 0.83 20.03 -16.48
N PHE A 41 0.32 20.43 -15.31
CA PHE A 41 0.08 19.51 -14.19
C PHE A 41 -1.00 20.02 -13.23
N ALA A 42 -1.56 19.11 -12.44
CA ALA A 42 -2.47 19.44 -11.35
C ALA A 42 -1.97 18.84 -10.04
N LEU A 43 -1.98 19.64 -8.98
CA LEU A 43 -1.74 19.19 -7.62
C LEU A 43 -3.09 18.82 -7.00
N ILE A 44 -3.20 17.60 -6.50
CA ILE A 44 -4.42 17.04 -5.91
C ILE A 44 -4.12 16.69 -4.46
N GLU A 45 -4.79 17.37 -3.54
CA GLU A 45 -4.74 17.09 -2.11
C GLU A 45 -5.92 16.20 -1.73
N ARG A 46 -5.60 15.11 -1.04
CA ARG A 46 -6.58 14.12 -0.61
C ARG A 46 -6.49 13.93 0.90
N LEU A 47 -7.66 13.91 1.54
CA LEU A 47 -7.79 13.58 2.95
C LEU A 47 -8.24 12.13 3.11
N VAL A 48 -7.70 11.47 4.12
CA VAL A 48 -8.02 10.09 4.48
C VAL A 48 -8.30 10.07 5.97
N ASP A 49 -9.51 9.65 6.33
CA ASP A 49 -9.90 9.48 7.72
C ASP A 49 -9.46 8.07 8.17
N VAL A 50 -8.41 8.00 8.99
CA VAL A 50 -7.92 6.74 9.54
C VAL A 50 -8.60 6.47 10.88
N PRO A 51 -9.36 5.38 11.04
CA PRO A 51 -10.00 5.07 12.31
C PRO A 51 -8.93 4.81 13.38
N ALA A 52 -9.19 5.28 14.60
CA ALA A 52 -8.34 4.95 15.73
C ALA A 52 -8.37 3.44 15.98
N GLN A 53 -7.33 2.74 15.53
CA GLN A 53 -7.16 1.32 15.83
C GLN A 53 -6.59 1.11 17.23
N GLN A 54 -6.75 -0.10 17.77
CA GLN A 54 -6.13 -0.47 19.05
C GLN A 54 -4.62 -0.27 18.97
N VAL A 55 -4.07 0.41 19.98
CA VAL A 55 -2.63 0.65 20.13
C VAL A 55 -1.91 -0.70 20.13
N GLY A 56 -1.02 -0.93 19.16
CA GLY A 56 -0.07 -2.05 19.19
C GLY A 56 0.09 -2.88 17.91
N SER A 57 -0.70 -2.65 16.85
CA SER A 57 -0.54 -3.35 15.57
C SER A 57 -0.11 -2.40 14.46
N ASP A 58 0.98 -2.74 13.76
CA ASP A 58 1.35 -2.11 12.51
C ASP A 58 0.33 -2.48 11.42
N PHE A 59 -0.16 -1.48 10.68
CA PHE A 59 -1.11 -1.66 9.60
C PHE A 59 -0.68 -0.89 8.35
N VAL A 60 -1.15 -1.33 7.20
CA VAL A 60 -0.92 -0.68 5.91
C VAL A 60 -2.22 -0.05 5.43
N VAL A 61 -2.19 1.25 5.15
CA VAL A 61 -3.31 1.94 4.51
C VAL A 61 -3.16 1.85 2.99
N ALA A 62 -4.12 1.22 2.33
CA ALA A 62 -4.20 1.13 0.88
C ALA A 62 -5.15 2.20 0.33
N LEU A 63 -4.59 3.18 -0.39
CA LEU A 63 -5.33 4.28 -1.01
C LEU A 63 -5.47 4.05 -2.51
N GLY A 64 -6.69 4.14 -3.04
CA GLY A 64 -6.96 4.03 -4.46
C GLY A 64 -8.40 4.43 -4.82
N PRO A 65 -8.68 4.62 -6.11
CA PRO A 65 -7.74 4.66 -7.23
C PRO A 65 -6.88 5.94 -7.22
N LEU A 66 -5.69 5.84 -7.83
CA LEU A 66 -4.81 6.98 -8.10
C LEU A 66 -5.06 7.47 -9.53
N PRO A 67 -4.80 8.75 -9.84
CA PRO A 67 -4.86 9.24 -11.21
C PRO A 67 -3.97 8.38 -12.14
N LEU A 68 -4.46 8.10 -13.35
CA LEU A 68 -3.74 7.24 -14.33
C LEU A 68 -2.34 7.76 -14.68
N SER A 69 -2.16 9.08 -14.66
CA SER A 69 -0.90 9.75 -14.96
C SER A 69 -0.02 10.01 -13.72
N ALA A 70 -0.41 9.51 -12.54
CA ALA A 70 0.37 9.73 -11.33
C ALA A 70 1.72 9.00 -11.41
N GLN A 71 2.79 9.68 -11.00
CA GLN A 71 4.14 9.13 -11.02
C GLN A 71 4.51 8.64 -9.62
N PRO A 72 5.35 7.59 -9.47
CA PRO A 72 5.74 7.06 -8.16
C PRO A 72 6.30 8.13 -7.20
N ASN A 73 7.02 9.11 -7.74
CA ASN A 73 7.68 10.18 -7.01
C ASN A 73 6.81 11.44 -6.83
N SER A 74 5.57 11.47 -7.34
CA SER A 74 4.66 12.62 -7.16
C SER A 74 3.84 12.57 -5.88
N PHE A 75 4.07 11.56 -5.03
CA PHE A 75 3.32 11.34 -3.80
C PHE A 75 4.06 11.88 -2.59
N GLN A 76 3.35 12.67 -1.81
CA GLN A 76 3.77 13.12 -0.50
C GLN A 76 2.61 12.88 0.45
N THR A 77 2.92 12.56 1.70
CA THR A 77 1.93 12.38 2.75
C THR A 77 2.29 13.27 3.92
N GLN A 78 1.28 13.87 4.51
CA GLN A 78 1.39 14.63 5.74
C GLN A 78 0.40 14.03 6.74
N LEU A 79 0.89 13.69 7.92
CA LEU A 79 0.02 13.27 9.01
C LEU A 79 -0.56 14.50 9.70
N ILE A 80 -1.86 14.45 9.98
CA ILE A 80 -2.57 15.46 10.75
C ILE A 80 -2.94 14.82 12.10
N GLY A 81 -2.26 15.23 13.18
CA GLY A 81 -2.45 14.71 14.54
C GLY A 81 -1.24 13.92 15.07
N ASP A 82 -1.30 13.56 16.36
CA ASP A 82 -0.13 13.06 17.12
C ASP A 82 -0.15 11.54 17.37
N ALA A 83 -1.22 10.86 16.97
CA ALA A 83 -1.50 9.48 17.36
C ALA A 83 -0.93 8.41 16.42
N LEU A 84 -0.31 8.81 15.31
CA LEU A 84 0.20 7.89 14.29
C LEU A 84 1.63 8.29 13.90
N ALA A 85 2.39 7.32 13.40
CA ALA A 85 3.67 7.56 12.76
C ALA A 85 3.67 6.87 11.40
N VAL A 86 4.07 7.59 10.35
CA VAL A 86 4.19 7.00 9.01
C VAL A 86 5.57 6.35 8.89
N GLN A 87 5.61 5.03 8.84
CA GLN A 87 6.87 4.27 8.70
C GLN A 87 7.38 4.23 7.26
N GLY A 88 6.51 4.39 6.27
CA GLY A 88 6.88 4.36 4.86
C GLY A 88 5.70 4.66 3.93
N LEU A 89 6.03 4.95 2.67
CA LEU A 89 5.07 5.16 1.60
C LEU A 89 5.48 4.32 0.39
N GLU A 90 4.58 3.48 -0.09
CA GLU A 90 4.82 2.59 -1.23
C GLU A 90 3.70 2.77 -2.26
N MET A 91 4.04 3.09 -3.51
CA MET A 91 3.07 3.11 -4.60
C MET A 91 3.00 1.73 -5.26
N ARG A 92 1.81 1.11 -5.21
CA ARG A 92 1.54 -0.16 -5.89
C ARG A 92 0.65 0.08 -7.09
N SER A 93 1.19 -0.08 -8.30
CA SER A 93 0.40 -0.12 -9.52
C SER A 93 -0.10 -1.54 -9.76
N ARG A 94 -1.42 -1.73 -9.69
CA ARG A 94 -2.08 -2.97 -10.13
C ARG A 94 -2.77 -2.69 -11.45
N VAL A 95 -2.07 -2.97 -12.56
CA VAL A 95 -2.71 -2.99 -13.87
C VAL A 95 -3.55 -4.26 -13.93
N ALA A 96 -4.86 -4.13 -13.73
CA ALA A 96 -5.76 -5.20 -14.12
C ALA A 96 -5.66 -5.31 -15.64
N ALA A 97 -5.13 -6.44 -16.14
CA ALA A 97 -5.23 -6.76 -17.56
C ALA A 97 -6.72 -6.73 -17.91
N VAL A 98 -7.15 -5.71 -18.64
CA VAL A 98 -8.54 -5.57 -19.04
C VAL A 98 -8.86 -6.80 -19.88
N ALA A 99 -9.82 -7.60 -19.44
CA ALA A 99 -10.30 -8.81 -20.12
C ALA A 99 -11.00 -8.53 -21.47
N ASN A 100 -10.71 -7.40 -22.13
CA ASN A 100 -11.27 -7.01 -23.43
C ASN A 100 -10.29 -7.15 -24.59
N SER A 101 -9.06 -7.64 -24.39
CA SER A 101 -8.13 -7.90 -25.51
C SER A 101 -8.72 -8.85 -26.56
N ALA A 102 -9.67 -9.71 -26.20
CA ALA A 102 -10.35 -10.59 -27.16
C ALA A 102 -11.35 -9.85 -28.09
N LYS A 103 -11.87 -8.67 -27.70
CA LYS A 103 -12.89 -7.96 -28.49
C LYS A 103 -12.29 -6.94 -29.47
N THR A 104 -11.08 -6.44 -29.20
CA THR A 104 -10.39 -5.48 -30.07
C THR A 104 -9.67 -6.16 -31.24
N ASP A 105 -9.09 -7.35 -31.03
CA ASP A 105 -8.43 -8.12 -32.11
C ASP A 105 -9.41 -8.53 -33.22
N ALA A 106 -10.65 -8.86 -32.87
CA ALA A 106 -11.68 -9.22 -33.86
C ALA A 106 -12.09 -8.04 -34.77
N MET A 107 -11.99 -6.80 -34.29
CA MET A 107 -12.31 -5.60 -35.09
C MET A 107 -11.18 -5.20 -36.04
N GLN A 108 -9.91 -5.52 -35.73
CA GLN A 108 -8.78 -5.21 -36.62
C GLN A 108 -8.62 -6.21 -37.77
N GLN A 109 -9.26 -7.38 -37.71
CA GLN A 109 -9.28 -8.36 -38.80
C GLN A 109 -10.42 -8.16 -39.81
N GLN A 110 -11.28 -7.15 -39.62
CA GLN A 110 -12.40 -6.84 -40.51
C GLN A 110 -12.22 -5.51 -41.27
N LEU A 111 -11.02 -4.92 -41.24
CA LEU A 111 -10.60 -3.81 -42.11
C LEU A 111 -9.50 -4.30 -43.05
#